data_AF-A0A7W1TEJ8-F1
#
_entry.id   AF-A0A7W1TEJ8-F1
#
_cell.length_a   1.000
_cell.length_b   1.000
_cell.length_c   1.000
_cell.angle_alpha   90.00
_cell.angle_beta   90.00
_cell.angle_gamma   90.00
#
_symmetry.space_group_name_H-M   'P 1'
#
loop_
_entity.id
_entity.type
_entity.pdbx_description
1 polymer ?
#
loop_
_entity_poly.entity_id
_entity_poly.type
_entity_poly.pdbx_seq_one_letter_code
_entity_poly.pdbx_strand_id
1 'polypeptide(L)'
;IGPLSHNILTVDGQEQVVKGRATILATHGQRTVIDAGPVYRGQLQQALRGVSLLADRSVVVQDEIVAEHACTVRWAMMTRATVGGMMPGAAVLTQDGHRLVLRVLEPAGALVRTWASDPPPAAYDAANSGTVMVGFETRIEAGAALRIAVQLAPGDGGAAAVVTPLAQW
;
A
#
# COMPACT_ATOMS: atom_id res chain seq x y z
N ILE A 1 -18.65 2.51 -3.55
CA ILE A 1 -17.27 1.97 -3.64
C ILE A 1 -16.57 2.27 -2.32
N GLY A 2 -16.33 1.22 -1.53
CA GLY A 2 -15.72 1.30 -0.21
C GLY A 2 -14.18 1.26 -0.22
N PRO A 3 -13.53 1.36 0.95
CA PRO A 3 -12.06 1.44 1.11
C PRO A 3 -11.31 0.25 0.52
N LEU A 4 -11.97 -0.91 0.44
CA LEU A 4 -11.34 -2.15 -0.01
C LEU A 4 -11.01 -2.16 -1.51
N SER A 5 -11.54 -1.21 -2.28
CA SER A 5 -11.33 -1.06 -3.73
C SER A 5 -10.32 0.04 -4.10
N HIS A 6 -9.65 0.64 -3.11
CA HIS A 6 -8.68 1.72 -3.30
C HIS A 6 -7.26 1.32 -2.89
N ASN A 7 -6.26 2.06 -3.38
CA ASN A 7 -4.83 1.85 -3.10
C ASN A 7 -4.41 2.50 -1.78
N ILE A 8 -5.12 2.17 -0.71
CA ILE A 8 -4.94 2.72 0.64
C ILE A 8 -4.66 1.61 1.64
N LEU A 9 -4.23 1.96 2.85
CA LEU A 9 -4.25 1.03 3.97
C LEU A 9 -5.69 0.78 4.43
N THR A 10 -5.98 -0.43 4.88
CA THR A 10 -7.18 -0.72 5.68
C THR A 10 -6.79 -1.44 6.95
N VAL A 11 -7.37 -1.04 8.09
CA VAL A 11 -7.10 -1.61 9.41
C VAL A 11 -8.32 -2.42 9.84
N ASP A 12 -8.14 -3.72 10.08
CA ASP A 12 -9.21 -4.69 10.36
C ASP A 12 -10.38 -4.63 9.35
N GLY A 13 -10.08 -4.28 8.10
CA GLY A 13 -11.08 -4.10 7.03
C GLY A 13 -12.04 -2.91 7.23
N GLN A 14 -11.77 -2.03 8.19
CA GLN A 14 -12.62 -0.88 8.51
C GLN A 14 -12.51 0.25 7.48
N GLU A 15 -13.54 1.10 7.46
CA GLU A 15 -13.57 2.33 6.65
C GLU A 15 -12.71 3.45 7.24
N GLN A 16 -12.23 4.33 6.37
CA GLN A 16 -11.64 5.59 6.78
C GLN A 16 -12.70 6.52 7.37
N VAL A 17 -12.29 7.37 8.31
CA VAL A 17 -13.17 8.38 8.90
C VAL A 17 -13.51 9.44 7.84
N VAL A 18 -14.78 9.50 7.44
CA VAL A 18 -15.28 10.41 6.36
C VAL A 18 -14.93 11.88 6.59
N LYS A 19 -14.90 12.32 7.85
CA LYS A 19 -14.54 13.70 8.23
C LYS A 19 -13.03 13.92 8.40
N GLY A 20 -12.24 12.85 8.34
CA GLY A 20 -10.79 12.90 8.38
C GLY A 20 -10.24 13.59 7.14
N ARG A 21 -9.14 14.32 7.31
CA ARG A 21 -8.45 15.01 6.21
C ARG A 21 -6.99 14.64 6.24
N ALA A 22 -6.50 14.08 5.15
CA ALA A 22 -5.08 13.87 4.94
C ALA A 22 -4.44 15.16 4.41
N THR A 23 -3.25 15.50 4.88
CA THR A 23 -2.57 16.76 4.55
C THR A 23 -1.18 16.48 4.02
N ILE A 24 -0.78 17.12 2.91
CA ILE A 24 0.61 17.07 2.45
C ILE A 24 1.46 17.87 3.44
N LEU A 25 2.41 17.20 4.08
CA LEU A 25 3.33 17.82 5.03
C LEU A 25 4.56 18.41 4.35
N ALA A 26 5.09 17.69 3.35
CA ALA A 26 6.31 18.08 2.66
C ALA A 26 6.34 17.54 1.23
N THR A 27 6.96 18.31 0.35
CA THR A 27 7.34 17.89 -1.00
C THR A 27 8.77 18.32 -1.25
N HIS A 28 9.65 17.40 -1.61
CA HIS A 28 11.03 17.69 -1.94
C HIS A 28 11.47 16.88 -3.16
N GLY A 29 11.74 17.58 -4.27
CA GLY A 29 12.00 16.95 -5.56
C GLY A 29 10.85 16.02 -5.97
N GLN A 30 11.13 14.72 -6.06
CA GLN A 30 10.19 13.67 -6.47
C GLN A 30 9.59 12.89 -5.29
N ARG A 31 9.64 13.47 -4.09
CA ARG A 31 9.11 12.87 -2.85
C ARG A 31 8.02 13.74 -2.27
N THR A 32 6.97 13.09 -1.77
CA THR A 32 5.87 13.74 -1.05
C THR A 32 5.56 12.95 0.21
N VAL A 33 5.39 13.65 1.34
CA VAL A 33 4.95 13.07 2.61
C VAL A 33 3.58 13.62 2.98
N ILE A 34 2.69 12.73 3.38
CA ILE A 34 1.29 13.00 3.70
C ILE A 34 1.03 12.54 5.14
N ASP A 35 0.43 13.39 5.96
CA ASP A 35 -0.22 12.97 7.19
C ASP A 35 -1.60 12.40 6.86
N ALA A 36 -1.77 11.10 7.06
CA ALA A 36 -3.02 10.37 6.92
C ALA A 36 -3.65 10.00 8.28
N GLY A 37 -3.05 10.37 9.41
CA GLY A 37 -3.56 10.05 10.74
C GLY A 37 -5.04 10.38 10.94
N PRO A 38 -5.52 11.58 10.52
CA PRO A 38 -6.92 11.96 10.70
C PRO A 38 -7.95 11.05 10.01
N VAL A 39 -7.59 10.37 8.92
CA VAL A 39 -8.50 9.44 8.23
C VAL A 39 -8.53 8.04 8.86
N TYR A 40 -7.60 7.75 9.77
CA TYR A 40 -7.50 6.49 10.53
C TYR A 40 -7.73 6.67 12.04
N ARG A 41 -8.34 7.78 12.46
CA ARG A 41 -8.65 8.04 13.88
C ARG A 41 -9.49 6.91 14.48
N GLY A 42 -9.10 6.39 15.65
CA GLY A 42 -9.74 5.24 16.29
C GLY A 42 -9.19 3.89 15.82
N GLN A 43 -8.28 3.89 14.84
CA GLN A 43 -7.61 2.70 14.30
C GLN A 43 -6.09 2.81 14.48
N LEU A 44 -5.51 3.96 14.16
CA LEU A 44 -4.09 4.26 14.26
C LEU A 44 -3.87 5.56 15.05
N GLN A 45 -2.88 5.55 15.93
CA GLN A 45 -2.43 6.75 16.66
C GLN A 45 -1.68 7.71 15.72
N GLN A 46 -0.96 7.15 14.74
CA GLN A 46 -0.21 7.87 13.73
C GLN A 46 -0.30 7.10 12.41
N ALA A 47 -0.43 7.83 11.30
CA ALA A 47 -0.28 7.28 9.97
C ALA A 47 0.33 8.33 9.03
N LEU A 48 1.57 8.10 8.61
CA LEU A 48 2.22 8.90 7.57
C LEU A 48 2.36 8.06 6.31
N ARG A 49 2.18 8.68 5.14
CA ARG A 49 2.46 8.07 3.84
C ARG A 49 3.44 8.92 3.07
N GLY A 50 4.56 8.32 2.67
CA GLY A 50 5.48 8.84 1.68
C GLY A 50 5.27 8.18 0.32
N VAL A 51 5.39 8.97 -0.74
CA VAL A 51 5.52 8.48 -2.11
C VAL A 51 6.73 9.12 -2.77
N SER A 52 7.62 8.30 -3.34
CA SER A 52 8.86 8.74 -4.00
C SER A 52 8.98 8.14 -5.39
N LEU A 53 9.23 8.98 -6.40
CA LEU A 53 9.67 8.53 -7.73
C LEU A 53 11.21 8.58 -7.81
N LEU A 54 11.81 7.42 -8.08
CA LEU A 54 13.26 7.25 -8.15
C LEU A 54 13.79 7.50 -9.57
N ALA A 55 15.11 7.68 -9.69
CA ALA A 55 15.77 7.98 -10.97
C ALA A 55 15.63 6.84 -12.00
N ASP A 56 15.55 5.59 -11.54
CA ASP A 56 15.28 4.40 -12.36
C ASP A 56 13.79 4.23 -12.72
N ARG A 57 12.95 5.22 -12.39
CA ARG A 57 11.49 5.24 -12.55
C ARG A 57 10.74 4.26 -11.64
N SER A 58 11.41 3.64 -10.67
CA SER A 58 10.72 2.92 -9.60
C SER A 58 9.92 3.90 -8.73
N VAL A 59 8.77 3.45 -8.24
CA VAL A 59 8.00 4.18 -7.22
C VAL A 59 8.15 3.46 -5.88
N VAL A 60 8.47 4.20 -4.82
CA VAL A 60 8.41 3.70 -3.44
C VAL A 60 7.19 4.32 -2.76
N VAL A 61 6.31 3.47 -2.24
CA VAL A 61 5.23 3.85 -1.33
C VAL A 61 5.61 3.36 0.05
N GLN A 62 5.75 4.28 1.00
CA GLN A 62 6.13 3.97 2.38
C GLN A 62 5.08 4.49 3.34
N ASP A 63 4.59 3.64 4.22
CA ASP A 63 3.70 4.01 5.32
C ASP A 63 4.43 3.83 6.66
N GLU A 64 4.37 4.82 7.52
CA GLU A 64 4.85 4.74 8.91
C GLU A 64 3.67 4.94 9.86
N ILE A 65 3.31 3.88 10.57
CA ILE A 65 2.08 3.81 11.37
C ILE A 65 2.37 3.42 12.81
N VAL A 66 1.49 3.85 13.71
CA VAL A 66 1.46 3.39 15.11
C VAL A 66 0.05 2.92 15.42
N ALA A 67 -0.08 1.69 15.89
CA ALA A 67 -1.38 1.07 16.15
C ALA A 67 -2.04 1.62 17.42
N GLU A 68 -3.33 1.92 17.37
CA GLU A 68 -4.12 2.27 18.57
C GLU A 68 -4.44 1.04 19.42
N HIS A 69 -4.73 -0.07 18.76
CA HIS A 69 -5.01 -1.39 19.33
C HIS A 69 -4.37 -2.47 18.45
N ALA A 70 -4.27 -3.70 18.96
CA ALA A 70 -3.72 -4.80 18.17
C ALA A 70 -4.64 -5.09 16.97
N CYS A 71 -4.11 -4.98 15.76
CA CYS A 71 -4.91 -5.00 14.54
C CYS A 71 -4.17 -5.65 13.37
N THR A 72 -4.91 -5.92 12.30
CA THR A 72 -4.37 -6.38 11.01
C THR A 72 -4.43 -5.23 10.01
N VAL A 73 -3.28 -4.89 9.45
CA VAL A 73 -3.16 -3.84 8.42
C VAL A 73 -3.00 -4.51 7.06
N ARG A 74 -3.85 -4.14 6.11
CA ARG A 74 -3.75 -4.52 4.70
C ARG A 74 -3.14 -3.38 3.90
N TRP A 75 -2.07 -3.66 3.18
CA TRP A 75 -1.58 -2.82 2.09
C TRP A 75 -1.96 -3.51 0.79
N ALA A 76 -2.70 -2.83 -0.09
CA ALA A 76 -3.06 -3.40 -1.37
C ALA A 76 -3.22 -2.32 -2.45
N MET A 77 -3.06 -2.73 -3.70
CA MET A 77 -3.31 -1.89 -4.87
C MET A 77 -4.15 -2.65 -5.91
N MET A 78 -5.04 -1.91 -6.58
CA MET A 78 -5.84 -2.40 -7.70
C MET A 78 -5.00 -2.41 -8.98
N THR A 79 -5.17 -3.46 -9.78
CA THR A 79 -4.53 -3.55 -11.11
C THR A 79 -5.41 -4.31 -12.10
N ARG A 80 -5.22 -4.03 -13.40
CA ARG A 80 -5.72 -4.85 -14.53
C ARG A 80 -4.68 -5.86 -15.02
N ALA A 81 -3.46 -5.78 -14.51
CA ALA A 81 -2.39 -6.68 -14.87
C ALA A 81 -2.67 -8.11 -14.41
N THR A 82 -2.17 -9.09 -15.18
CA THR A 82 -2.04 -10.46 -14.67
C THR A 82 -0.96 -10.47 -13.58
N VAL A 83 -1.33 -10.94 -12.39
CA VAL A 83 -0.43 -11.10 -11.26
C VAL A 83 0.14 -12.52 -11.27
N GLY A 84 1.46 -12.65 -11.26
CA GLY A 84 2.17 -13.93 -11.25
C GLY A 84 3.49 -13.84 -10.49
N GLY A 85 4.26 -14.93 -10.49
CA GLY A 85 5.58 -14.95 -9.83
C GLY A 85 5.53 -14.57 -8.35
N MET A 86 4.43 -14.89 -7.66
CA MET A 86 4.24 -14.56 -6.25
C MET A 86 5.18 -15.40 -5.39
N MET A 87 5.90 -14.73 -4.52
CA MET A 87 6.85 -15.30 -3.57
C MET A 87 6.90 -14.41 -2.32
N PRO A 88 7.48 -14.86 -1.19
CA PRO A 88 7.63 -14.01 -0.02
C PRO A 88 8.30 -12.67 -0.40
N GLY A 89 7.60 -11.57 -0.14
CA GLY A 89 8.05 -10.21 -0.41
C GLY A 89 7.96 -9.74 -1.87
N ALA A 90 7.42 -10.52 -2.82
CA ALA A 90 7.34 -10.05 -4.21
C ALA A 90 6.22 -10.67 -5.06
N ALA A 91 5.82 -9.93 -6.10
CA ALA A 91 5.00 -10.41 -7.21
C ALA A 91 5.38 -9.69 -8.51
N VAL A 92 5.06 -10.29 -9.65
CA VAL A 92 5.24 -9.70 -10.98
C VAL A 92 3.87 -9.42 -11.59
N LEU A 93 3.66 -8.17 -12.01
CA LEU A 93 2.47 -7.71 -12.69
C LEU A 93 2.80 -7.56 -14.18
N THR A 94 2.02 -8.19 -15.06
CA THR A 94 2.17 -8.09 -16.52
C THR A 94 0.90 -7.52 -17.16
N GLN A 95 1.03 -6.48 -17.98
CA GLN A 95 -0.08 -5.89 -18.73
C GLN A 95 0.42 -5.39 -20.09
N ASP A 96 -0.26 -5.75 -21.18
CA ASP A 96 0.04 -5.26 -22.54
C ASP A 96 1.52 -5.44 -22.97
N GLY A 97 2.15 -6.55 -22.53
CA GLY A 97 3.58 -6.82 -22.78
C GLY A 97 4.55 -6.09 -21.86
N HIS A 98 4.08 -5.20 -20.99
CA HIS A 98 4.88 -4.52 -19.97
C HIS A 98 4.88 -5.27 -18.64
N ARG A 99 5.99 -5.13 -17.89
CA ARG A 99 6.19 -5.77 -16.58
C ARG A 99 6.45 -4.74 -15.49
N LEU A 100 5.96 -5.04 -14.30
CA LEU A 100 6.21 -4.30 -13.06
C LEU A 100 6.45 -5.31 -11.93
N VAL A 101 7.56 -5.18 -11.24
CA VAL A 101 7.85 -5.96 -10.03
C VAL A 101 7.35 -5.19 -8.82
N LEU A 102 6.39 -5.77 -8.11
CA LEU A 102 6.01 -5.34 -6.76
C LEU A 102 6.93 -6.03 -5.77
N ARG A 103 7.67 -5.25 -4.99
CA ARG A 103 8.58 -5.73 -3.95
C ARG A 103 8.22 -5.11 -2.61
N VAL A 104 7.96 -5.95 -1.61
CA VAL A 104 7.81 -5.53 -0.21
C VAL A 104 9.19 -5.47 0.41
N LEU A 105 9.67 -4.25 0.68
CA LEU A 105 10.94 -4.00 1.36
C LEU A 105 10.76 -4.18 2.87
N GLU A 106 9.66 -3.67 3.42
CA GLU A 106 9.26 -3.84 4.82
C GLU A 106 7.74 -4.07 4.91
N PRO A 107 7.26 -4.98 5.79
CA PRO A 107 8.04 -5.94 6.55
C PRO A 107 8.66 -7.02 5.64
N ALA A 108 9.91 -7.40 5.93
CA ALA A 108 10.62 -8.40 5.15
C ALA A 108 9.88 -9.75 5.15
N GLY A 109 9.77 -10.37 3.96
CA GLY A 109 9.13 -11.68 3.82
C GLY A 109 7.60 -11.67 3.86
N ALA A 110 6.96 -10.50 3.81
CA ALA A 110 5.49 -10.40 3.74
C ALA A 110 4.92 -11.29 2.62
N LEU A 111 3.88 -12.05 2.92
CA LEU A 111 3.27 -12.95 1.93
C LEU A 111 2.34 -12.16 1.02
N VAL A 112 2.80 -11.93 -0.22
CA VAL A 112 2.01 -11.28 -1.26
C VAL A 112 0.91 -12.22 -1.73
N ARG A 113 -0.30 -11.68 -1.87
CA ARG A 113 -1.50 -12.38 -2.31
C ARG A 113 -2.40 -11.47 -3.12
N THR A 114 -3.47 -12.05 -3.65
CA THR A 114 -4.49 -11.35 -4.41
C THR A 114 -5.88 -11.50 -3.80
N TRP A 115 -6.74 -10.49 -3.99
CA TRP A 115 -8.16 -10.56 -3.67
C TRP A 115 -8.98 -10.21 -4.90
N ALA A 116 -10.10 -10.93 -5.09
CA ALA A 116 -11.06 -10.60 -6.13
C ALA A 116 -11.68 -9.21 -5.86
N SER A 117 -11.84 -8.43 -6.91
CA SER A 117 -12.50 -7.10 -6.89
C SER A 117 -13.83 -7.08 -7.63
N ASP A 118 -14.22 -8.21 -8.23
CA ASP A 118 -15.45 -8.44 -8.98
C ASP A 118 -16.02 -9.84 -8.64
N PRO A 119 -17.32 -9.98 -8.29
CA PRO A 119 -18.28 -8.90 -8.05
C PRO A 119 -17.91 -8.02 -6.85
N PRO A 120 -18.31 -6.74 -6.82
CA PRO A 120 -18.10 -5.90 -5.65
C PRO A 120 -18.93 -6.42 -4.46
N PRO A 121 -18.51 -6.16 -3.21
CA PRO A 121 -19.24 -6.64 -2.03
C PRO A 121 -20.67 -6.11 -1.93
N ALA A 122 -20.92 -4.88 -2.38
CA ALA A 122 -22.22 -4.24 -2.36
C ALA A 122 -22.91 -4.35 -3.74
N ALA A 123 -24.16 -4.82 -3.76
CA ALA A 123 -24.92 -5.01 -5.00
C ALA A 123 -25.21 -3.70 -5.77
N TYR A 124 -25.10 -2.54 -5.12
CA TYR A 124 -25.26 -1.23 -5.75
C TYR A 124 -23.95 -0.65 -6.31
N ASP A 125 -22.80 -1.28 -6.03
CA ASP A 125 -21.53 -0.88 -6.60
C ASP A 125 -21.38 -1.43 -8.02
N ALA A 126 -20.76 -0.64 -8.90
CA ALA A 126 -20.46 -1.08 -10.25
C ALA A 126 -19.39 -2.20 -10.26
N ALA A 127 -19.52 -3.13 -11.20
CA ALA A 127 -18.57 -4.21 -11.41
C ALA A 127 -17.16 -3.67 -11.74
N ASN A 128 -16.13 -4.26 -11.13
CA ASN A 128 -14.73 -3.93 -11.44
C ASN A 128 -14.11 -4.99 -12.35
N SER A 129 -14.80 -5.32 -13.44
CA SER A 129 -14.42 -6.43 -14.30
C SER A 129 -13.01 -6.28 -14.88
N GLY A 130 -12.27 -7.39 -14.89
CA GLY A 130 -10.88 -7.43 -15.36
C GLY A 130 -9.87 -6.79 -14.41
N THR A 131 -10.22 -6.58 -13.14
CA THR A 131 -9.29 -6.08 -12.12
C THR A 131 -9.04 -7.11 -11.02
N VAL A 132 -7.96 -6.92 -10.27
CA VAL A 132 -7.63 -7.67 -9.05
C VAL A 132 -6.91 -6.74 -8.06
N MET A 133 -7.10 -6.97 -6.76
CA MET A 133 -6.27 -6.34 -5.74
C MET A 133 -5.05 -7.21 -5.47
N VAL A 134 -3.84 -6.65 -5.44
CA VAL A 134 -2.60 -7.32 -5.05
C VAL A 134 -1.96 -6.60 -3.87
N GLY A 135 -1.41 -7.35 -2.93
CA GLY A 135 -0.80 -6.79 -1.73
C GLY A 135 -0.56 -7.83 -0.65
N PHE A 136 -0.57 -7.42 0.60
CA PHE A 136 -0.36 -8.30 1.74
C PHE A 136 -1.08 -7.76 2.99
N GLU A 137 -1.11 -8.57 4.04
CA GLU A 137 -1.54 -8.10 5.37
C GLU A 137 -0.44 -8.42 6.37
N THR A 138 -0.38 -7.62 7.42
CA THR A 138 0.55 -7.79 8.53
C THR A 138 -0.14 -7.43 9.83
N ARG A 139 0.17 -8.18 10.88
CA ARG A 139 -0.32 -7.91 12.23
C ARG A 139 0.59 -6.88 12.90
N ILE A 140 0.00 -5.99 13.69
CA ILE A 140 0.69 -5.02 14.53
C ILE A 140 0.07 -5.04 15.92
N GLU A 141 0.89 -5.02 16.96
CA GLU A 141 0.43 -5.01 18.34
C GLU A 141 0.08 -3.59 18.81
N ALA A 142 -0.76 -3.47 19.83
CA ALA A 142 -1.20 -2.17 20.34
C ALA A 142 -0.01 -1.29 20.75
N GLY A 143 0.00 -0.04 20.28
CA GLY A 143 1.09 0.92 20.54
C GLY A 143 2.39 0.64 19.80
N ALA A 144 2.50 -0.46 19.05
CA ALA A 144 3.68 -0.74 18.26
C ALA A 144 3.73 0.15 17.01
N ALA A 145 4.95 0.53 16.63
CA ALA A 145 5.22 1.17 15.35
C ALA A 145 5.51 0.12 14.28
N LEU A 146 5.07 0.37 13.06
CA LEU A 146 5.36 -0.44 11.90
C LEU A 146 5.67 0.46 10.71
N ARG A 147 6.70 0.09 9.95
CA ARG A 147 6.93 0.61 8.62
C ARG A 147 6.51 -0.43 7.58
N ILE A 148 5.76 0.03 6.60
CA ILE A 148 5.43 -0.70 5.38
C ILE A 148 6.12 0.04 4.24
N ALA A 149 6.96 -0.63 3.48
CA ALA A 149 7.64 -0.03 2.33
C ALA A 149 7.51 -0.97 1.12
N VAL A 150 6.90 -0.47 0.06
CA VAL A 150 6.68 -1.22 -1.19
C VAL A 150 7.31 -0.46 -2.35
N GLN A 151 8.18 -1.15 -3.09
CA GLN A 151 8.75 -0.67 -4.34
C GLN A 151 8.02 -1.28 -5.53
N LEU A 152 7.59 -0.43 -6.46
CA LEU A 152 7.05 -0.78 -7.76
C LEU A 152 8.10 -0.46 -8.81
N ALA A 153 8.81 -1.48 -9.28
CA ALA A 153 9.95 -1.34 -10.20
C ALA A 153 9.57 -1.78 -11.62
N PRO A 154 9.78 -0.95 -12.66
CA PRO A 154 9.47 -1.32 -14.04
C PRO A 154 10.40 -2.41 -14.58
N GLY A 155 9.92 -3.19 -15.56
CA GLY A 155 10.70 -4.23 -16.24
C GLY A 155 10.94 -5.46 -15.37
N ASP A 156 12.17 -5.97 -15.38
CA ASP A 156 12.59 -7.13 -14.57
C ASP A 156 12.94 -6.77 -13.12
N GLY A 157 12.74 -5.50 -12.76
CA GLY A 157 13.03 -4.97 -11.43
C GLY A 157 14.45 -4.41 -11.31
N GLY A 158 14.58 -3.36 -10.51
CA GLY A 158 15.87 -2.75 -10.16
C GLY A 158 16.42 -3.25 -8.83
N ALA A 159 17.50 -2.59 -8.39
CA ALA A 159 17.99 -2.73 -7.03
C ALA A 159 16.90 -2.37 -6.01
N ALA A 160 16.91 -3.05 -4.86
CA ALA A 160 16.03 -2.69 -3.76
C ALA A 160 16.33 -1.25 -3.33
N ALA A 161 15.30 -0.42 -3.22
CA ALA A 161 15.46 0.92 -2.66
C ALA A 161 15.90 0.82 -1.19
N VAL A 162 16.78 1.74 -0.77
CA VAL A 162 17.14 1.89 0.64
C VAL A 162 15.96 2.52 1.37
N VAL A 163 15.50 1.87 2.43
CA VAL A 163 14.40 2.35 3.26
C VAL A 163 14.96 3.26 4.36
N THR A 164 14.50 4.50 4.42
CA THR A 164 14.83 5.47 5.47
C THR A 164 13.55 6.04 6.07
N PRO A 165 13.58 6.53 7.33
CA PRO A 165 12.41 7.16 7.93
C PRO A 165 11.81 8.30 7.10
N LEU A 166 10.49 8.45 7.10
CA LEU A 166 9.82 9.54 6.35
C LEU A 166 10.23 10.93 6.82
N ALA A 167 10.67 11.07 8.08
CA ALA A 167 11.24 12.30 8.61
C ALA A 167 12.56 12.73 7.92
N GLN A 168 13.18 11.85 7.13
CA GLN A 168 14.40 12.10 6.35
C GLN A 168 14.11 12.27 4.85
N TRP A 169 12.85 12.26 4.42
CA TRP A 169 12.48 12.30 3.00
C TRP A 169 12.49 13.69 2.40
#